data_AF-A0A1C5ISF0-F1
#
_entry.id   AF-A0A1C5ISF0-F1
#
_cell.length_a   1.000
_cell.length_b   1.000
_cell.length_c   1.000
_cell.angle_alpha   90.00
_cell.angle_beta   90.00
_cell.angle_gamma   90.00
#
_symmetry.space_group_name_H-M   'P 1'
#
loop_
_entity.id
_entity.type
_entity.pdbx_description
1 polymer ?
#
loop_
_entity_poly.entity_id
_entity_poly.type
_entity_poly.pdbx_seq_one_letter_code
_entity_poly.pdbx_strand_id
1 'polypeptide(L)'
;MTIHLVDIEHIEHTCPNHPDGHPYDIRRTLVHVIPGGPCRTPVTIRCGDTVVQIPCHRHEPATRQCGACRIIVTERTITTRTPNGTAA
;
A
#
# COMPACT_ATOMS: atom_id res chain seq x y z
N MET A 1 -0.51 -8.52 -10.66
CA MET A 1 -0.78 -7.36 -9.82
C MET A 1 -1.01 -7.90 -8.44
N THR A 2 -0.14 -7.59 -7.50
CA THR A 2 -0.41 -7.99 -6.12
C THR A 2 -1.36 -6.95 -5.53
N ILE A 3 -2.53 -7.38 -5.08
CA ILE A 3 -3.54 -6.49 -4.48
C ILE A 3 -3.54 -6.73 -2.97
N HIS A 4 -3.21 -5.70 -2.20
CA HIS A 4 -3.41 -5.69 -0.76
C HIS A 4 -4.77 -5.07 -0.47
N LEU A 5 -5.69 -5.88 0.02
CA LEU A 5 -6.95 -5.40 0.57
C LEU A 5 -6.71 -4.98 2.01
N VAL A 6 -7.01 -3.71 2.33
CA VAL A 6 -6.80 -3.16 3.66
C VAL A 6 -8.09 -2.61 4.23
N ASP A 7 -8.31 -2.85 5.52
CA ASP A 7 -9.27 -2.10 6.30
C ASP A 7 -8.54 -0.95 7.00
N ILE A 8 -9.18 0.21 7.06
CA ILE A 8 -8.62 1.44 7.63
C ILE A 8 -9.46 1.84 8.84
N GLU A 9 -8.80 2.16 9.94
CA GLU A 9 -9.39 2.81 11.12
C GLU A 9 -8.86 4.24 11.21
N HIS A 10 -9.76 5.20 11.18
CA HIS A 10 -9.49 6.61 11.46
C HIS A 10 -9.97 6.94 12.87
N ILE A 11 -9.08 7.47 13.70
CA ILE A 11 -9.47 8.12 14.95
C ILE A 11 -9.37 9.63 14.74
N GLU A 12 -10.50 10.32 14.88
CA GLU A 12 -10.64 11.75 14.59
C GLU A 12 -10.76 12.58 15.86
N HIS A 13 -10.16 13.77 15.87
CA HIS A 13 -10.35 14.75 16.93
C HIS A 13 -10.61 16.12 16.33
N THR A 14 -11.17 17.03 17.13
CA THR A 14 -11.26 18.46 16.81
C THR A 14 -10.15 19.20 17.55
N CYS A 15 -9.59 20.23 16.91
CA CYS A 15 -8.65 21.14 17.54
C CYS A 15 -8.92 22.58 17.05
N PRO A 16 -8.39 23.63 17.71
CA PRO A 16 -8.65 25.01 17.28
C PRO A 16 -8.27 25.31 15.81
N ASN A 17 -7.27 24.60 15.27
CA ASN A 17 -6.84 24.75 13.87
C ASN A 17 -7.75 24.01 12.88
N HIS A 18 -8.52 23.02 13.35
CA HIS A 18 -9.42 22.19 12.56
C HIS A 18 -10.71 21.93 13.36
N PRO A 19 -11.60 22.94 13.43
CA PRO A 19 -12.83 22.84 14.23
C PRO A 19 -13.80 21.78 13.70
N ASP A 20 -13.74 21.46 12.40
CA ASP A 20 -14.58 20.44 11.76
C ASP A 20 -14.08 19.00 11.97
N GLY A 21 -12.93 18.84 12.62
CA GLY A 21 -12.32 17.54 12.92
C GLY A 21 -11.33 17.05 11.86
N HIS A 22 -10.36 16.24 12.30
CA HIS A 22 -9.46 15.51 11.40
C HIS A 22 -8.90 14.24 12.04
N PRO A 23 -8.47 13.25 11.23
CA PRO A 23 -7.75 12.09 11.73
C PRO A 23 -6.45 12.50 12.44
N TYR A 24 -6.19 11.89 13.60
CA TYR A 24 -4.88 11.97 14.29
C TYR A 24 -4.19 10.62 14.43
N ASP A 25 -4.96 9.53 14.39
CA ASP A 25 -4.43 8.17 14.29
C ASP A 25 -5.11 7.48 13.09
N ILE A 26 -4.30 6.92 12.20
CA ILE A 26 -4.75 6.17 11.02
C ILE A 26 -4.07 4.81 11.08
N ARG A 27 -4.84 3.77 11.35
CA ARG A 27 -4.35 2.39 11.37
C ARG A 27 -4.85 1.66 10.15
N ARG A 28 -3.98 0.80 9.59
CA ARG A 28 -4.31 -0.03 8.42
C ARG A 28 -4.07 -1.48 8.78
N THR A 29 -5.05 -2.33 8.53
CA THR A 29 -4.98 -3.77 8.75
C THR A 29 -5.01 -4.46 7.40
N LEU A 30 -4.01 -5.29 7.11
CA LEU A 30 -4.00 -6.10 5.91
C LEU A 30 -5.00 -7.25 6.07
N VAL A 31 -6.04 -7.25 5.22
CA VAL A 31 -7.13 -8.23 5.28
C VAL A 31 -6.85 -9.40 4.35
N HIS A 32 -6.34 -9.12 3.15
CA HIS A 32 -6.09 -10.14 2.15
C HIS A 32 -5.01 -9.70 1.16
N VAL A 33 -4.30 -10.68 0.59
CA VAL A 33 -3.31 -10.45 -0.47
C VAL A 33 -3.67 -11.32 -1.66
N ILE A 34 -4.04 -10.68 -2.77
CA ILE A 34 -4.25 -11.38 -4.04
C ILE A 34 -2.90 -11.38 -4.78
N PRO A 35 -2.26 -12.53 -5.03
CA PRO A 35 -0.96 -12.57 -5.67
C PRO A 35 -1.05 -12.21 -7.16
N GLY A 36 -0.05 -11.48 -7.64
CA GLY A 36 -0.04 -10.94 -8.99
C GLY A 36 0.33 -11.86 -10.14
N GLY A 37 0.69 -13.10 -9.85
CA GLY A 37 1.26 -14.04 -10.81
C GLY A 37 2.71 -13.72 -11.19
N PRO A 38 3.31 -14.48 -12.12
CA PRO A 38 4.69 -14.29 -12.56
C PRO A 38 4.89 -12.97 -13.32
N CYS A 39 6.10 -12.43 -13.27
CA CYS A 39 6.49 -11.22 -14.00
C CYS A 39 6.25 -11.40 -15.51
N ARG A 40 5.63 -10.40 -16.14
CA ARG A 40 5.31 -10.40 -17.58
C ARG A 40 6.33 -9.66 -18.43
N THR A 41 7.20 -8.87 -17.81
CA THR A 41 8.26 -8.08 -18.48
C THR A 41 9.57 -8.14 -17.69
N PRO A 42 10.22 -9.31 -17.56
CA PRO A 42 11.48 -9.41 -16.85
C PRO A 42 12.54 -8.49 -17.48
N VAL A 43 13.41 -7.95 -16.64
CA VAL A 43 14.53 -7.10 -17.05
C VAL A 43 15.79 -7.94 -17.09
N THR A 44 16.54 -7.84 -18.18
CA THR A 44 17.86 -8.45 -18.32
C THR A 44 18.91 -7.51 -17.72
N ILE A 45 19.63 -7.98 -16.71
CA ILE A 45 20.75 -7.27 -16.10
C ILE A 45 22.05 -7.96 -16.53
N ARG A 46 23.04 -7.16 -16.92
CA ARG A 46 24.39 -7.61 -17.24
C ARG A 46 25.40 -6.94 -16.30
N CYS A 47 26.23 -7.74 -15.65
CA CYS A 47 27.36 -7.28 -14.85
C CYS A 47 28.59 -8.09 -15.24
N GLY A 48 29.49 -7.47 -16.03
CA GLY A 48 30.59 -8.16 -16.69
C GLY A 48 30.09 -9.31 -17.58
N ASP A 49 30.51 -10.53 -17.23
CA ASP A 49 30.14 -11.76 -17.94
C ASP A 49 28.88 -12.44 -17.38
N THR A 50 28.31 -11.91 -16.29
CA THR A 50 27.07 -12.44 -15.73
C THR A 50 25.86 -11.76 -16.37
N VAL A 51 24.95 -12.56 -16.90
CA VAL A 51 23.65 -12.10 -17.43
C VAL A 51 22.54 -12.84 -16.69
N VAL A 52 21.60 -12.09 -16.12
CA VAL A 52 20.45 -12.65 -15.39
C VAL A 52 19.17 -11.91 -15.74
N GLN A 53 18.06 -12.64 -15.78
CA GLN A 53 16.73 -12.04 -15.86
C GLN A 53 16.12 -11.94 -14.47
N ILE A 54 15.67 -10.73 -14.12
CA ILE A 54 14.98 -10.46 -12.85
C ILE A 54 13.57 -9.94 -13.11
N PRO A 55 12.60 -10.18 -12.21
CA PRO A 55 11.30 -9.53 -12.26
C PRO A 55 11.42 -8.01 -12.29
N CYS A 56 10.59 -7.31 -13.07
CA CYS A 56 10.72 -5.86 -13.22
C CYS A 56 10.54 -5.05 -11.94
N HIS A 57 9.82 -5.55 -10.92
CA HIS A 57 9.73 -4.82 -9.64
C HIS A 57 11.07 -4.66 -8.91
N ARG A 58 12.08 -5.47 -9.27
CA ARG A 58 13.43 -5.38 -8.66
C ARG A 58 14.31 -4.32 -9.31
N HIS A 59 13.86 -3.68 -10.39
CA HIS A 59 14.65 -2.73 -11.18
C HIS A 59 13.85 -1.48 -11.58
N GLU A 60 12.65 -1.69 -12.13
CA GLU A 60 11.83 -0.61 -12.66
C GLU A 60 11.10 0.15 -11.55
N PRO A 61 10.97 1.50 -11.68
CA PRO A 61 10.10 2.27 -10.81
C PRO A 61 8.64 1.83 -10.99
N ALA A 62 7.80 2.03 -9.97
CA ALA A 62 6.41 1.56 -9.93
C ALA A 62 5.60 1.92 -11.20
N THR A 63 5.79 3.12 -11.73
CA THR A 63 5.13 3.63 -12.95
C THR A 63 5.50 2.86 -14.22
N ARG A 64 6.62 2.11 -14.24
CA ARG A 64 7.10 1.30 -15.37
C ARG A 64 7.01 -0.20 -15.15
N GLN A 65 6.66 -0.65 -13.94
CA GLN A 65 6.46 -2.08 -13.66
C GLN A 65 5.26 -2.65 -14.45
N CYS A 66 5.34 -3.92 -14.85
CA CYS A 66 4.20 -4.58 -15.48
C CYS A 66 3.06 -4.82 -14.49
N GLY A 67 1.87 -5.04 -15.03
CA GLY A 67 0.69 -5.35 -14.21
C GLY A 67 0.90 -6.51 -13.25
N ALA A 68 1.69 -7.54 -13.59
CA ALA A 68 1.95 -8.65 -12.67
C ALA A 68 2.73 -8.23 -11.40
N CYS A 69 3.73 -7.37 -11.58
CA CYS A 69 4.67 -6.94 -10.56
C CYS A 69 4.24 -5.71 -9.75
N ARG A 70 3.30 -4.91 -10.27
CA ARG A 70 2.77 -3.76 -9.54
C ARG A 70 2.02 -4.19 -8.28
N ILE A 71 2.22 -3.41 -7.23
CA ILE A 71 1.44 -3.46 -5.99
C ILE A 71 0.32 -2.45 -6.09
N ILE A 72 -0.91 -2.89 -5.79
CA ILE A 72 -2.06 -2.01 -5.58
C ILE A 72 -2.55 -2.22 -4.16
N VAL A 73 -2.80 -1.11 -3.46
CA VAL A 73 -3.51 -1.13 -2.17
C VAL A 73 -4.94 -0.71 -2.44
N THR A 74 -5.88 -1.57 -2.07
CA THR A 74 -7.32 -1.32 -2.23
C THR A 74 -7.95 -1.24 -0.85
N GLU A 75 -8.57 -0.11 -0.58
CA GLU A 75 -9.32 0.13 0.65
C GLU A 75 -10.63 -0.67 0.56
N ARG A 76 -10.82 -1.58 1.51
CA ARG A 76 -12.04 -2.40 1.61
C ARG A 76 -13.08 -1.68 2.46
N THR A 77 -12.69 -1.29 3.68
CA THR A 77 -13.55 -0.62 4.65
C THR A 77 -12.80 0.52 5.30
N ILE A 78 -13.49 1.63 5.57
CA ILE A 78 -12.98 2.73 6.41
C ILE A 78 -13.92 2.87 7.60
N THR A 79 -13.38 2.70 8.81
CA THR A 79 -14.10 2.90 10.06
C THR A 79 -13.60 4.17 10.73
N THR A 80 -14.49 5.14 10.94
CA THR A 80 -14.16 6.38 11.65
C THR A 80 -14.66 6.30 13.09
N ARG A 81 -13.82 6.69 14.04
CA ARG A 81 -14.13 6.79 15.47
C ARG A 81 -13.69 8.14 15.99
N THR A 82 -14.49 8.76 16.85
CA THR A 82 -14.03 9.85 17.70
C THR A 82 -13.67 9.28 19.06
N PRO A 83 -12.57 9.73 19.71
CA PRO A 83 -12.29 9.35 21.08
C PRO A 83 -13.45 9.83 21.94
N ASN A 84 -14.18 8.90 22.54
CA ASN A 84 -15.01 9.23 23.69
C ASN A 84 -14.02 9.73 24.75
N GLY A 85 -14.18 10.96 25.24
CA GLY A 85 -13.19 11.75 25.98
C GLY A 85 -12.69 11.20 27.34
N THR A 86 -12.54 9.91 27.51
CA THR A 86 -11.78 9.29 28.60
C THR A 86 -10.40 8.91 28.06
N ALA A 87 -9.50 9.90 28.04
CA ALA A 87 -8.07 9.61 28.09
C ALA A 87 -7.80 8.85 29.40
N ALA A 88 -7.19 7.67 29.28
CA ALA A 88 -6.67 6.88 30.40
C ALA A 88 -5.29 7.41 30.82
#